data_AF-A0A316X813-F1
#
_entry.id   AF-A0A316X813-F1
#
_cell.length_a   1.000
_cell.length_b   1.000
_cell.length_c   1.000
_cell.angle_alpha   90.00
_cell.angle_beta   90.00
_cell.angle_gamma   90.00
#
_symmetry.space_group_name_H-M   'P 1'
#
loop_
_entity.id
_entity.type
_entity.pdbx_description
1 polymer ?
#
loop_
_entity_poly.entity_id
_entity_poly.type
_entity_poly.pdbx_seq_one_letter_code
_entity_poly.pdbx_strand_id
1 'polypeptide(L)'
;MTKITSIILLLGAVWINAQVGINTTKPEKELTVNGTMKTSGMVFKKPMEKLGADENYTFIIKSPAPENKITAYNDSFVPNSPAPINLVQFKITCDPSDKDWVNQFDTKINSNKFLVVISSFGFTQPTRTYSADWLTPMPQIFAYADGGTWKLKADYQGFSPDSSFPTGVWTLNLLVFDRSYAKDFNSTQDLRASTTGSAAAPLIQ
;
A
#
# COMPACT_ATOMS: atom_id res chain seq x y z
N MET A 1 -4.40 -3.80 -75.04
CA MET A 1 -5.13 -3.08 -73.96
C MET A 1 -5.19 -3.89 -72.64
N THR A 2 -4.20 -4.73 -72.34
CA THR A 2 -4.22 -5.64 -71.17
C THR A 2 -3.16 -5.34 -70.10
N LYS A 3 -2.26 -4.36 -70.33
CA LYS A 3 -1.19 -4.01 -69.38
C LYS A 3 -1.53 -2.84 -68.45
N ILE A 4 -2.52 -2.01 -68.81
CA ILE A 4 -2.89 -0.81 -68.04
C ILE A 4 -3.85 -1.15 -66.88
N THR A 5 -4.69 -2.17 -67.04
CA THR A 5 -5.61 -2.64 -65.99
C THR A 5 -4.89 -3.33 -64.83
N SER A 6 -3.76 -4.02 -65.06
CA SER A 6 -2.98 -4.65 -63.99
C SER A 6 -2.17 -3.66 -63.13
N ILE A 7 -1.83 -2.48 -63.66
CA ILE A 7 -1.08 -1.46 -62.89
C ILE A 7 -2.02 -0.67 -61.95
N ILE A 8 -3.27 -0.46 -62.35
CA ILE A 8 -4.26 0.25 -61.53
C ILE A 8 -4.75 -0.61 -60.35
N LEU A 9 -4.81 -1.95 -60.51
CA LEU A 9 -5.16 -2.86 -59.40
C LEU A 9 -4.03 -3.01 -58.36
N LEU A 10 -2.77 -2.78 -58.76
CA LEU A 10 -1.60 -2.86 -57.87
C LEU A 10 -1.38 -1.58 -57.06
N LEU A 11 -1.82 -0.43 -57.58
CA LEU A 11 -1.70 0.89 -56.92
C LEU A 11 -2.79 1.15 -55.85
N GLY A 12 -3.88 0.38 -55.85
CA GLY A 12 -4.98 0.52 -54.87
C GLY A 12 -4.79 -0.26 -53.56
N ALA A 13 -3.76 -1.09 -53.44
CA ALA A 13 -3.68 -2.13 -52.40
C ALA A 13 -2.76 -1.81 -51.20
N VAL A 14 -2.11 -0.64 -51.13
CA VAL A 14 -0.97 -0.44 -50.20
C VAL A 14 -1.26 0.57 -49.06
N TRP A 15 -2.51 0.71 -48.63
CA TRP A 15 -2.83 1.55 -47.46
C TRP A 15 -3.81 0.89 -46.49
N ILE A 16 -3.80 -0.44 -46.42
CA ILE A 16 -4.51 -1.15 -45.36
C ILE A 16 -3.64 -1.07 -44.11
N ASN A 17 -3.80 -0.02 -43.31
CA ASN A 17 -3.31 -0.02 -41.94
C ASN A 17 -4.00 -1.20 -41.24
N ALA A 18 -3.27 -2.29 -40.98
CA ALA A 18 -3.80 -3.50 -40.40
C ALA A 18 -4.05 -3.31 -38.89
N GLN A 19 -5.00 -2.45 -38.54
CA GLN A 19 -5.56 -2.42 -37.19
C GLN A 19 -6.52 -3.59 -37.03
N VAL A 20 -6.22 -4.48 -36.10
CA VAL A 20 -7.01 -5.67 -35.81
C VAL A 20 -7.91 -5.40 -34.62
N GLY A 21 -9.21 -5.37 -34.85
CA GLY A 21 -10.23 -5.33 -33.81
C GLY A 21 -10.82 -6.70 -33.54
N ILE A 22 -10.73 -7.20 -32.30
CA ILE A 22 -11.50 -8.37 -31.85
C ILE A 22 -12.63 -7.84 -30.98
N ASN A 23 -13.88 -8.03 -31.43
CA ASN A 23 -15.09 -7.50 -30.78
C ASN A 23 -15.10 -5.97 -30.59
N THR A 24 -14.36 -5.22 -31.40
CA THR A 24 -14.37 -3.75 -31.43
C THR A 24 -14.47 -3.26 -32.87
N THR A 25 -15.36 -2.30 -33.11
CA THR A 25 -15.58 -1.69 -34.42
C THR A 25 -14.65 -0.50 -34.68
N LYS A 26 -13.96 -0.02 -33.64
CA LYS A 26 -13.00 1.09 -33.71
C LYS A 26 -11.76 0.73 -32.89
N PRO A 27 -10.79 0.01 -33.48
CA PRO A 27 -9.53 -0.28 -32.81
C PRO A 27 -8.77 1.01 -32.51
N GLU A 28 -8.27 1.17 -31.28
CA GLU A 28 -7.51 2.35 -30.86
C GLU A 28 -6.01 2.22 -31.16
N LYS A 29 -5.55 0.97 -31.36
CA LYS A 29 -4.16 0.59 -31.63
C LYS A 29 -4.11 -0.56 -32.64
N GLU A 30 -2.89 -1.01 -32.99
CA GLU A 30 -2.64 -2.10 -33.96
C GLU A 30 -3.42 -3.38 -33.62
N LEU A 31 -3.58 -3.70 -32.34
CA LEU A 31 -4.50 -4.73 -31.86
C LEU A 31 -5.35 -4.15 -30.74
N THR A 32 -6.67 -4.23 -30.86
CA THR A 32 -7.61 -3.88 -29.79
C THR A 32 -8.58 -5.03 -29.58
N VAL A 33 -8.66 -5.53 -28.35
CA VAL A 33 -9.52 -6.66 -27.96
C VAL A 33 -10.51 -6.17 -26.93
N ASN A 34 -11.80 -6.22 -27.26
CA ASN A 34 -12.87 -6.00 -26.30
C ASN A 34 -13.29 -7.34 -25.68
N GLY A 35 -12.55 -7.77 -24.66
CA GLY A 35 -12.76 -9.05 -24.00
C GLY A 35 -11.50 -9.58 -23.33
N THR A 36 -11.45 -10.90 -23.11
CA THR A 36 -10.33 -11.55 -22.43
C THR A 36 -9.25 -11.98 -23.41
N MET A 37 -8.00 -11.59 -23.16
CA MET A 37 -6.82 -12.10 -23.86
C MET A 37 -6.14 -13.18 -23.01
N LYS A 38 -5.79 -14.31 -23.63
CA LYS A 38 -4.82 -15.28 -23.08
C LYS A 38 -3.54 -15.18 -23.90
N THR A 39 -2.41 -15.07 -23.23
CA THR A 39 -1.10 -15.00 -23.88
C THR A 39 -0.09 -15.87 -23.13
N SER A 40 0.86 -16.46 -23.86
CA SER A 40 1.97 -17.24 -23.29
C SER A 40 3.01 -16.36 -22.60
N GLY A 41 2.97 -15.04 -22.81
CA GLY A 41 3.84 -14.06 -22.18
C GLY A 41 3.50 -12.63 -22.59
N MET A 42 4.06 -11.65 -21.88
CA MET A 42 3.93 -10.23 -22.21
C MET A 42 5.32 -9.61 -22.18
N VAL A 43 5.65 -8.85 -23.22
CA VAL A 43 6.88 -8.07 -23.30
C VAL A 43 6.47 -6.61 -23.35
N PHE A 44 6.91 -5.83 -22.38
CA PHE A 44 6.71 -4.39 -22.39
C PHE A 44 7.72 -3.72 -23.32
N LYS A 45 7.29 -2.66 -24.00
CA LYS A 45 8.17 -1.83 -24.85
C LYS A 45 9.35 -1.31 -24.02
N LYS A 46 10.54 -1.34 -24.60
CA LYS A 46 11.77 -0.79 -24.02
C LYS A 46 12.33 0.30 -24.94
N PRO A 47 12.49 1.55 -24.49
CA PRO A 47 12.05 2.07 -23.18
C PRO A 47 10.52 2.10 -23.08
N MET A 48 10.01 2.06 -21.84
CA MET A 48 8.59 2.31 -21.61
C MET A 48 8.26 3.73 -22.05
N GLU A 49 7.11 3.92 -22.70
CA GLU A 49 6.64 5.26 -23.04
C GLU A 49 6.36 6.06 -21.76
N LYS A 50 6.71 7.34 -21.80
CA LYS A 50 6.42 8.26 -20.71
C LYS A 50 4.91 8.52 -20.70
N LEU A 51 4.28 8.33 -19.56
CA LEU A 51 2.86 8.61 -19.38
C LEU A 51 2.58 10.12 -19.55
N GLY A 52 1.47 10.43 -20.20
CA GLY A 52 0.93 11.78 -20.29
C GLY A 52 0.37 12.24 -18.93
N ALA A 53 0.27 13.55 -18.71
CA ALA A 53 -0.22 14.10 -17.44
C ALA A 53 -1.70 13.77 -17.15
N ASP A 54 -2.48 13.50 -18.20
CA ASP A 54 -3.94 13.30 -18.12
C ASP A 54 -4.35 11.83 -18.39
N GLU A 55 -3.39 10.90 -18.41
CA GLU A 55 -3.65 9.49 -18.65
C GLU A 55 -4.05 8.75 -17.36
N ASN A 56 -5.19 8.05 -17.39
CA ASN A 56 -5.56 7.13 -16.32
C ASN A 56 -4.68 5.88 -16.36
N TYR A 57 -4.09 5.51 -15.23
CA TYR A 57 -3.19 4.37 -15.10
C TYR A 57 -3.75 3.28 -14.17
N THR A 58 -3.41 2.03 -14.45
CA THR A 58 -3.68 0.89 -13.56
C THR A 58 -2.41 0.10 -13.34
N PHE A 59 -2.26 -0.46 -12.14
CA PHE A 59 -1.17 -1.39 -11.87
C PHE A 59 -1.43 -2.71 -12.60
N ILE A 60 -0.45 -3.20 -13.33
CA ILE A 60 -0.50 -4.55 -13.88
C ILE A 60 0.16 -5.49 -12.87
N ILE A 61 -0.60 -6.48 -12.41
CA ILE A 61 -0.16 -7.52 -11.48
C ILE A 61 0.04 -8.81 -12.26
N LYS A 62 1.22 -9.41 -12.11
CA LYS A 62 1.51 -10.76 -12.61
C LYS A 62 1.48 -11.73 -11.44
N SER A 63 0.53 -12.66 -11.46
CA SER A 63 0.55 -13.81 -10.56
C SER A 63 1.69 -14.76 -10.99
N PRO A 64 2.52 -15.23 -10.05
CA PRO A 64 3.54 -16.24 -10.35
C PRO A 64 2.90 -17.59 -10.72
N ALA A 65 3.72 -18.60 -10.98
CA ALA A 65 3.22 -19.97 -11.14
C ALA A 65 2.51 -20.44 -9.84
N PRO A 66 1.43 -21.23 -9.94
CA PRO A 66 0.92 -21.87 -11.16
C PRO A 66 -0.02 -21.00 -12.01
N GLU A 67 -0.56 -19.89 -11.49
CA GLU A 67 -1.64 -19.15 -12.15
C GLU A 67 -1.17 -18.44 -13.42
N ASN A 68 0.08 -17.97 -13.46
CA ASN A 68 0.71 -17.29 -14.62
C ASN A 68 -0.21 -16.23 -15.27
N LYS A 69 -1.02 -15.57 -14.45
CA LYS A 69 -2.05 -14.64 -14.90
C LYS A 69 -1.49 -13.22 -14.88
N ILE A 70 -1.78 -12.45 -15.92
CA ILE A 70 -1.60 -11.00 -15.91
C ILE A 70 -2.99 -10.38 -15.74
N THR A 71 -3.15 -9.53 -14.74
CA THR A 71 -4.39 -8.81 -14.47
C THR A 71 -4.09 -7.35 -14.19
N ALA A 72 -4.99 -6.45 -14.54
CA ALA A 72 -4.97 -5.11 -13.98
C ALA A 72 -5.46 -5.16 -12.53
N TYR A 73 -4.90 -4.30 -11.68
CA TYR A 73 -5.47 -4.01 -10.38
C TYR A 73 -6.84 -3.39 -10.62
N ASN A 74 -7.86 -4.08 -10.14
CA ASN A 74 -9.23 -3.63 -10.21
C ASN A 74 -9.64 -3.13 -8.83
N ASP A 75 -9.71 -1.81 -8.68
CA ASP A 75 -10.14 -1.11 -7.47
C ASP A 75 -11.59 -1.44 -7.06
N SER A 76 -12.39 -1.99 -7.99
CA SER A 76 -13.77 -2.38 -7.78
C SER A 76 -13.90 -3.80 -7.20
N PHE A 77 -12.80 -4.56 -7.05
CA PHE A 77 -12.83 -5.92 -6.50
C PHE A 77 -12.66 -5.94 -4.98
N VAL A 78 -13.82 -6.09 -4.32
CA VAL A 78 -14.05 -6.60 -2.96
C VAL A 78 -13.59 -5.69 -1.80
N PRO A 79 -14.47 -5.31 -0.86
CA PRO A 79 -14.08 -4.60 0.38
C PRO A 79 -13.11 -5.39 1.29
N ASN A 80 -12.81 -6.65 0.96
CA ASN A 80 -11.94 -7.55 1.72
C ASN A 80 -10.66 -7.96 0.95
N SER A 81 -10.44 -7.44 -0.27
CA SER A 81 -9.18 -7.66 -0.98
C SER A 81 -8.22 -6.51 -0.66
N PRO A 82 -7.05 -6.80 -0.07
CA PRO A 82 -6.11 -5.74 0.27
C PRO A 82 -5.59 -5.06 -0.99
N ALA A 83 -5.72 -3.73 -1.04
CA ALA A 83 -4.98 -2.90 -1.97
C ALA A 83 -3.46 -3.01 -1.67
N PRO A 84 -2.58 -2.64 -2.61
CA PRO A 84 -1.14 -2.55 -2.33
C PRO A 84 -0.83 -1.68 -1.10
N ILE A 85 -1.65 -0.65 -0.87
CA ILE A 85 -1.61 0.24 0.30
C ILE A 85 -3.05 0.40 0.80
N ASN A 86 -3.30 0.12 2.07
CA ASN A 86 -4.60 0.27 2.70
C ASN A 86 -4.53 1.28 3.84
N LEU A 87 -5.60 2.05 4.03
CA LEU A 87 -5.81 2.85 5.22
C LEU A 87 -6.79 2.11 6.15
N VAL A 88 -6.31 1.66 7.30
CA VAL A 88 -7.11 0.93 8.29
C VAL A 88 -7.20 1.76 9.57
N GLN A 89 -8.40 1.96 10.11
CA GLN A 89 -8.59 2.66 11.38
C GLN A 89 -9.06 1.69 12.46
N PHE A 90 -8.42 1.76 13.63
CA PHE A 90 -8.90 1.13 14.85
C PHE A 90 -9.34 2.20 15.86
N LYS A 91 -10.49 1.96 16.51
CA LYS A 91 -10.93 2.69 17.70
C LYS A 91 -10.91 1.71 18.86
N ILE A 92 -9.99 1.89 19.79
CA ILE A 92 -9.71 0.94 20.87
C ILE A 92 -10.11 1.61 22.18
N THR A 93 -11.13 1.07 22.83
CA THR A 93 -11.49 1.45 24.21
C THR A 93 -10.46 0.86 25.16
N CYS A 94 -9.95 1.69 26.07
CA CYS A 94 -8.87 1.30 26.98
C CYS A 94 -9.37 0.45 28.17
N ASP A 95 -8.44 -0.06 28.96
CA ASP A 95 -8.75 -0.65 30.27
C ASP A 95 -9.43 0.41 31.17
N PRO A 96 -10.60 0.13 31.80
CA PRO A 96 -11.25 1.09 32.70
C PRO A 96 -10.45 1.48 33.96
N SER A 97 -9.49 0.66 34.38
CA SER A 97 -8.67 0.91 35.57
C SER A 97 -7.59 1.98 35.33
N ASP A 98 -6.96 1.97 34.15
CA ASP A 98 -5.93 2.94 33.75
C ASP A 98 -6.52 4.08 32.87
N LYS A 99 -7.54 3.75 32.08
CA LYS A 99 -8.32 4.62 31.17
C LYS A 99 -7.61 5.09 29.91
N ASP A 100 -6.31 4.90 29.77
CA ASP A 100 -5.57 5.15 28.53
C ASP A 100 -4.69 3.98 28.09
N TRP A 101 -4.52 2.97 28.93
CA TRP A 101 -3.62 1.87 28.62
C TRP A 101 -4.20 0.88 27.59
N VAL A 102 -3.47 0.73 26.48
CA VAL A 102 -3.58 -0.39 25.54
C VAL A 102 -2.26 -1.14 25.57
N ASN A 103 -2.20 -2.20 26.38
CA ASN A 103 -0.98 -3.01 26.52
C ASN A 103 -0.61 -3.72 25.22
N GLN A 104 -1.58 -4.43 24.64
CA GLN A 104 -1.41 -5.21 23.42
C GLN A 104 -2.76 -5.43 22.74
N PHE A 105 -3.05 -4.66 21.69
CA PHE A 105 -4.20 -4.90 20.82
C PHE A 105 -3.78 -5.71 19.59
N ASP A 106 -4.38 -6.87 19.39
CA ASP A 106 -4.13 -7.72 18.24
C ASP A 106 -4.96 -7.29 17.02
N THR A 107 -4.31 -6.73 16.01
CA THR A 107 -4.98 -6.25 14.79
C THR A 107 -5.48 -7.39 13.89
N LYS A 108 -5.02 -8.62 14.11
CA LYS A 108 -5.17 -9.78 13.20
C LYS A 108 -4.58 -9.59 11.80
N ILE A 109 -3.87 -8.48 11.55
CA ILE A 109 -3.15 -8.25 10.29
C ILE A 109 -1.92 -9.15 10.27
N ASN A 110 -1.81 -10.00 9.25
CA ASN A 110 -0.71 -10.96 9.11
C ASN A 110 0.64 -10.24 8.94
N SER A 111 1.57 -10.44 9.88
CA SER A 111 2.85 -9.73 9.89
C SER A 111 3.83 -10.19 8.81
N ASN A 112 3.64 -11.40 8.26
CA ASN A 112 4.48 -11.94 7.18
C ASN A 112 4.04 -11.46 5.80
N LYS A 113 2.77 -11.07 5.64
CA LYS A 113 2.22 -10.56 4.37
C LYS A 113 2.21 -9.04 4.31
N PHE A 114 1.97 -8.39 5.43
CA PHE A 114 1.78 -6.94 5.47
C PHE A 114 2.80 -6.26 6.38
N LEU A 115 3.18 -5.04 6.00
CA LEU A 115 3.88 -4.07 6.82
C LEU A 115 2.86 -3.04 7.33
N VAL A 116 2.91 -2.72 8.62
CA VAL A 116 2.00 -1.76 9.25
C VAL A 116 2.80 -0.57 9.76
N VAL A 117 2.31 0.63 9.46
CA VAL A 117 2.83 1.90 9.97
C VAL A 117 1.68 2.68 10.58
N ILE A 118 1.86 3.20 11.80
CA ILE A 118 0.90 4.13 12.40
C ILE A 118 1.12 5.50 11.74
N SER A 119 0.13 5.97 10.98
CA SER A 119 0.23 7.23 10.25
C SER A 119 -0.28 8.43 11.05
N SER A 120 -1.24 8.20 11.95
CA SER A 120 -1.72 9.20 12.88
C SER A 120 -2.45 8.53 14.03
N PHE A 121 -2.59 9.28 15.13
CA PHE A 121 -3.33 8.86 16.29
C PHE A 121 -4.12 10.02 16.90
N GLY A 122 -5.12 9.67 17.70
CA GLY A 122 -5.84 10.61 18.57
C GLY A 122 -6.34 9.90 19.82
N PHE A 123 -6.49 10.65 20.90
CA PHE A 123 -6.99 10.15 22.18
C PHE A 123 -8.07 11.08 22.73
N THR A 124 -9.09 10.51 23.37
CA THR A 124 -10.30 11.25 23.75
C THR A 124 -10.20 11.99 25.08
N GLN A 125 -9.32 11.57 25.99
CA GLN A 125 -9.22 12.16 27.33
C GLN A 125 -7.96 13.01 27.47
N PRO A 126 -8.02 14.12 28.24
CA PRO A 126 -6.81 14.84 28.60
C PRO A 126 -6.03 14.06 29.66
N THR A 127 -4.75 13.84 29.40
CA THR A 127 -3.80 13.33 30.40
C THR A 127 -2.97 14.51 30.91
N ARG A 128 -2.91 14.68 32.24
CA ARG A 128 -2.32 15.86 32.87
C ARG A 128 -1.41 15.47 34.04
N THR A 129 -0.35 16.25 34.26
CA THR A 129 0.45 16.15 35.48
C THR A 129 -0.27 16.84 36.64
N TYR A 130 -0.20 16.26 37.84
CA TYR A 130 -0.78 16.82 39.07
C TYR A 130 0.24 17.62 39.90
N SER A 131 1.54 17.56 39.56
CA SER A 131 2.57 18.38 40.18
C SER A 131 3.10 19.43 39.20
N ALA A 132 3.57 20.56 39.74
CA ALA A 132 4.19 21.64 38.97
C ALA A 132 5.59 21.29 38.44
N ASP A 133 6.08 20.07 38.72
CA ASP A 133 7.28 19.56 38.06
C ASP A 133 6.95 19.30 36.59
N TRP A 134 7.85 19.75 35.73
CA TRP A 134 7.69 19.98 34.29
C TRP A 134 7.58 18.69 33.44
N LEU A 135 6.86 17.69 33.93
CA LEU A 135 6.60 16.44 33.21
C LEU A 135 5.35 16.60 32.35
N THR A 136 5.56 16.76 31.05
CA THR A 136 4.48 16.76 30.06
C THR A 136 4.19 15.31 29.65
N PRO A 137 2.95 14.81 29.79
CA PRO A 137 2.59 13.49 29.33
C PRO A 137 2.84 13.36 27.82
N MET A 138 3.71 12.44 27.43
CA MET A 138 3.98 12.12 26.03
C MET A 138 3.47 10.72 25.72
N PRO A 139 2.73 10.54 24.63
CA PRO A 139 2.16 9.24 24.30
C PRO A 139 3.24 8.32 23.74
N GLN A 140 3.31 7.10 24.26
CA GLN A 140 4.08 6.00 23.70
C GLN A 140 3.15 5.15 22.83
N ILE A 141 3.29 5.27 21.51
CA ILE A 141 2.43 4.58 20.55
C ILE A 141 3.30 3.91 19.49
N PHE A 142 3.15 2.61 19.30
CA PHE A 142 3.88 1.88 18.28
C PHE A 142 3.17 0.59 17.89
N ALA A 143 3.48 0.15 16.67
CA ALA A 143 3.07 -1.14 16.14
C ALA A 143 4.28 -2.08 16.15
N TYR A 144 4.06 -3.35 16.46
CA TYR A 144 5.11 -4.36 16.45
C TYR A 144 4.54 -5.71 16.00
N ALA A 145 5.38 -6.55 15.39
CA ALA A 145 5.00 -7.89 15.02
C ALA A 145 5.28 -8.85 16.19
N ASP A 146 4.25 -9.62 16.57
CA ASP A 146 4.38 -10.70 17.56
C ASP A 146 3.37 -11.82 17.27
N GLY A 147 3.79 -13.07 17.42
CA GLY A 147 2.92 -14.23 17.18
C GLY A 147 2.30 -14.28 15.77
N GLY A 148 2.98 -13.79 14.74
CA GLY A 148 2.53 -13.82 13.34
C GLY A 148 1.49 -12.76 12.94
N THR A 149 1.19 -11.81 13.84
CA THR A 149 0.27 -10.70 13.58
C THR A 149 0.84 -9.38 14.09
N TRP A 150 0.36 -8.27 13.54
CA TRP A 150 0.69 -6.95 14.06
C TRP A 150 -0.10 -6.64 15.33
N LYS A 151 0.60 -6.15 16.34
CA LYS A 151 0.07 -5.65 17.60
C LYS A 151 0.22 -4.14 17.68
N LEU A 152 -0.66 -3.49 18.43
CA LEU A 152 -0.58 -2.08 18.76
C LEU A 152 -0.46 -1.91 20.27
N LYS A 153 0.47 -1.05 20.69
CA LYS A 153 0.53 -0.49 22.05
C LYS A 153 0.27 1.02 21.97
N ALA A 154 -0.50 1.54 22.91
CA ALA A 154 -0.74 2.96 23.08
C ALA A 154 -0.94 3.28 24.57
N ASP A 155 -0.23 4.28 25.07
CA ASP A 155 -0.23 4.62 26.49
C ASP A 155 0.37 6.02 26.72
N TYR A 156 -0.07 6.76 27.74
CA TYR A 156 0.72 7.85 28.31
C TYR A 156 1.54 7.30 29.49
N GLN A 157 2.53 6.47 29.18
CA GLN A 157 3.32 5.71 30.16
C GLN A 157 3.73 6.55 31.39
N GLY A 158 3.24 6.15 32.56
CA GLY A 158 3.51 6.83 33.84
C GLY A 158 2.50 7.91 34.22
N PHE A 159 1.47 8.11 33.40
CA PHE A 159 0.34 8.99 33.63
C PHE A 159 -0.96 8.24 33.35
N SER A 160 -2.08 8.85 33.70
CA SER A 160 -3.41 8.39 33.32
C SER A 160 -4.42 9.53 33.36
N PRO A 161 -5.55 9.41 32.63
CA PRO A 161 -6.66 10.33 32.77
C PRO A 161 -7.19 10.39 34.21
N ASP A 162 -7.68 11.56 34.60
CA ASP A 162 -8.33 11.78 35.89
C ASP A 162 -9.44 10.76 36.17
N SER A 163 -9.59 10.39 37.46
CA SER A 163 -10.59 9.41 37.89
C SER A 163 -12.03 9.85 37.60
N SER A 164 -12.27 11.15 37.41
CA SER A 164 -13.57 11.71 37.02
C SER A 164 -13.92 11.56 35.53
N PHE A 165 -12.95 11.32 34.63
CA PHE A 165 -13.23 11.14 33.20
C PHE A 165 -13.70 9.71 32.87
N PRO A 166 -14.48 9.51 31.79
CA PRO A 166 -14.78 8.16 31.32
C PRO A 166 -13.53 7.48 30.74
N THR A 167 -13.59 6.15 30.56
CA THR A 167 -12.54 5.38 29.88
C THR A 167 -12.22 6.00 28.52
N GLY A 168 -10.93 6.18 28.24
CA GLY A 168 -10.45 6.77 27.00
C GLY A 168 -10.54 5.82 25.81
N VAL A 169 -10.46 6.40 24.62
CA VAL A 169 -10.46 5.68 23.34
C VAL A 169 -9.31 6.19 22.49
N TRP A 170 -8.45 5.27 22.07
CA TRP A 170 -7.43 5.54 21.05
C TRP A 170 -8.02 5.36 19.66
N THR A 171 -7.88 6.37 18.81
CA THR A 171 -8.10 6.25 17.37
C THR A 171 -6.73 6.15 16.70
N LEU A 172 -6.44 5.00 16.09
CA LEU A 172 -5.16 4.73 15.42
C LEU A 172 -5.42 4.51 13.93
N ASN A 173 -4.84 5.36 13.08
CA ASN A 173 -4.88 5.19 11.64
C ASN A 173 -3.59 4.51 11.19
N LEU A 174 -3.74 3.43 10.45
CA LEU A 174 -2.67 2.58 9.98
C LEU A 174 -2.57 2.66 8.46
N LEU A 175 -1.35 2.80 7.95
CA LEU A 175 -1.01 2.44 6.59
C LEU A 175 -0.56 0.98 6.59
N VAL A 176 -1.22 0.16 5.80
CA VAL A 176 -0.97 -1.28 5.69
C VAL A 176 -0.55 -1.60 4.26
N PHE A 177 0.73 -1.96 4.10
CA PHE A 177 1.35 -2.25 2.82
C PHE A 177 1.47 -3.75 2.62
N ASP A 178 1.20 -4.25 1.42
CA ASP A 178 1.64 -5.59 1.06
C ASP A 178 3.17 -5.59 0.93
N ARG A 179 3.83 -6.56 1.59
CA ARG A 179 5.31 -6.68 1.63
C ARG A 179 5.93 -6.98 0.26
N SER A 180 5.14 -7.34 -0.75
CA SER A 180 5.60 -7.39 -2.14
C SER A 180 5.95 -6.01 -2.71
N TYR A 181 5.42 -4.92 -2.13
CA TYR A 181 5.68 -3.53 -2.56
C TYR A 181 6.42 -2.70 -1.52
N ALA A 182 6.64 -3.22 -0.32
CA ALA A 182 7.34 -2.53 0.76
C ALA A 182 8.37 -3.45 1.42
N LYS A 183 9.57 -2.91 1.66
CA LYS A 183 10.61 -3.56 2.45
C LYS A 183 10.85 -2.77 3.72
N ASP A 184 10.94 -3.46 4.84
CA ASP A 184 11.41 -2.93 6.12
C ASP A 184 12.86 -3.37 6.34
N PHE A 185 13.72 -2.41 6.69
CA PHE A 185 15.10 -2.65 7.06
C PHE A 185 15.27 -2.30 8.54
N ASN A 186 15.40 -3.32 9.38
CA ASN A 186 15.51 -3.15 10.83
C ASN A 186 16.94 -3.47 11.26
N SER A 187 17.60 -2.52 11.92
CA SER A 187 18.90 -2.74 12.54
C SER A 187 19.01 -1.95 13.83
N THR A 188 19.49 -2.59 14.88
CA THR A 188 19.82 -1.90 16.13
C THR A 188 21.13 -1.15 15.94
N GLN A 189 21.13 0.14 16.28
CA GLN A 189 22.32 0.98 16.24
C GLN A 189 22.72 1.33 17.67
N ASP A 190 23.92 0.92 18.08
CA ASP A 190 24.46 1.24 19.40
C ASP A 190 25.30 2.52 19.33
N LEU A 191 24.98 3.49 20.20
CA LEU A 191 25.75 4.72 20.34
C LEU A 191 27.01 4.56 21.20
N ARG A 192 27.26 3.38 21.81
CA ARG A 192 28.46 3.05 22.59
C ARG A 192 28.76 4.07 23.69
N ALA A 193 27.72 4.43 24.45
CA ALA A 193 27.74 5.48 25.48
C ALA A 193 28.08 6.91 24.98
N SER A 194 28.01 7.16 23.67
CA SER A 194 28.08 8.50 23.07
C SER A 194 26.68 9.12 22.92
N THR A 195 26.61 10.44 22.75
CA THR A 195 25.39 11.18 22.38
C THR A 195 25.25 11.40 20.88
N THR A 196 26.28 11.03 20.11
CA THR A 196 26.30 11.11 18.64
C THR A 196 26.87 9.83 18.05
N GLY A 197 26.35 9.40 16.90
CA GLY A 197 26.82 8.21 16.18
C GLY A 197 26.32 8.19 14.76
N SER A 198 26.80 7.21 13.99
CA SER A 198 26.39 6.97 12.60
C SER A 198 26.10 5.49 12.42
N ALA A 199 25.16 5.16 11.53
CA ALA A 199 25.01 3.78 11.09
C ALA A 199 26.32 3.31 10.41
N ALA A 200 26.67 2.04 10.60
CA ALA A 200 27.90 1.48 10.02
C ALA A 200 27.89 1.51 8.48
N ALA A 201 26.70 1.46 7.86
CA ALA A 201 26.49 1.58 6.43
C ALA A 201 25.07 2.12 6.15
N PRO A 202 24.81 2.68 4.95
CA PRO A 202 23.46 2.99 4.50
C PRO A 202 22.57 1.74 4.52
N LEU A 203 21.34 1.85 5.04
CA LEU A 203 20.37 0.76 5.06
C LEU A 203 19.70 0.51 3.70
N ILE A 204 19.76 1.51 2.81
CA ILE A 204 19.21 1.47 1.45
C ILE A 204 20.27 2.09 0.53
N GLN A 205 20.51 1.46 -0.63
CA GLN A 205 21.38 1.93 -1.70
C GLN A 205 20.63 1.94 -3.03
#